data_AF-V6LQ53-F1
#
_entry.id   AF-V6LQ53-F1
#
_cell.length_a   1.000
_cell.length_b   1.000
_cell.length_c   1.000
_cell.angle_alpha   90.00
_cell.angle_beta   90.00
_cell.angle_gamma   90.00
#
_symmetry.space_group_name_H-M   'P 1'
#
loop_
_entity.id
_entity.type
_entity.pdbx_description
1 polymer ?
#
loop_
_entity_poly.entity_id
_entity_poly.type
_entity_poly.pdbx_seq_one_letter_code
_entity_poly.pdbx_strand_id
1 'polypeptide(L)'
;MNPQLREYNFPTIQTTPLEQVLGTNDPVILDFFKNCLRYSPGLRFTCFQALQHEFFDEVRAKSTDDRLFQFNQTEVDQALTQVGVAGVNKLKNGRV
;
A
#
# COMPACT_ATOMS: atom_id res chain seq x y z
N MET A 1 13.87 15.84 -6.27
CA MET A 1 15.17 16.35 -6.76
C MET A 1 15.91 17.02 -5.63
N ASN A 2 17.24 16.91 -5.60
CA ASN A 2 18.08 17.62 -4.64
C ASN A 2 18.61 18.91 -5.29
N PRO A 3 18.19 20.11 -4.84
CA PRO A 3 18.68 21.39 -5.37
C PRO A 3 20.18 21.64 -5.11
N GLN A 4 20.78 20.92 -4.17
CA GLN A 4 22.20 21.03 -3.84
C GLN A 4 23.09 20.20 -4.76
N LEU A 5 22.52 19.26 -5.53
CA LEU A 5 23.25 18.46 -6.51
C LEU A 5 23.39 19.28 -7.80
N ARG A 6 24.53 19.94 -7.96
CA ARG A 6 24.71 20.92 -9.04
C ARG A 6 25.13 20.31 -10.36
N GLU A 7 26.04 19.33 -10.35
CA GLU A 7 26.61 18.85 -11.61
C GLU A 7 26.92 17.35 -11.56
N TYR A 8 26.10 16.60 -12.28
CA TYR A 8 26.44 15.26 -12.72
C TYR A 8 26.00 15.16 -14.19
N ASN A 9 26.96 14.94 -15.09
CA ASN A 9 26.70 14.76 -16.50
C ASN A 9 26.18 13.35 -16.75
N PHE A 10 24.87 13.16 -16.61
CA PHE A 10 24.22 11.97 -17.10
C PHE A 10 24.12 12.04 -18.62
N PRO A 11 24.26 10.90 -19.33
CA PRO A 11 23.86 10.85 -20.73
C PRO A 11 22.37 11.17 -20.87
N THR A 12 21.99 11.79 -21.97
CA THR A 12 20.58 12.02 -22.29
C THR A 12 19.92 10.67 -22.62
N ILE A 13 19.07 10.19 -21.71
CA ILE A 13 18.32 8.95 -21.88
C ILE A 13 16.92 9.29 -22.41
N GLN A 14 16.47 8.55 -23.43
CA GLN A 14 15.11 8.68 -23.94
C GLN A 14 14.11 8.00 -23.01
N THR A 15 12.92 8.58 -22.87
CA THR A 15 11.88 8.01 -22.02
C THR A 15 11.31 6.74 -22.64
N THR A 16 11.36 5.63 -21.91
CA THR A 16 10.63 4.41 -22.27
C THR A 16 9.18 4.52 -21.82
N PRO A 17 8.19 4.23 -22.69
CA PRO A 17 6.79 4.14 -22.30
C PRO A 17 6.57 3.14 -21.15
N LEU A 18 5.71 3.49 -20.20
CA LEU A 18 5.48 2.66 -19.02
C LEU A 18 4.78 1.34 -19.35
N GLU A 19 3.99 1.35 -20.42
CA GLU A 19 3.30 0.21 -21.02
C GLU A 19 4.28 -0.92 -21.38
N GLN A 20 5.45 -0.55 -21.93
CA GLN A 20 6.50 -1.50 -22.31
C GLN A 20 7.25 -2.04 -21.09
N VAL A 21 7.43 -1.22 -20.05
CA VAL A 21 8.14 -1.60 -18.82
C VAL A 21 7.29 -2.53 -17.96
N LEU A 22 6.00 -2.24 -17.82
CA LEU A 22 5.07 -3.02 -17.00
C LEU A 22 4.46 -4.20 -17.74
N GLY A 23 4.55 -4.25 -19.08
CA GLY A 23 3.94 -5.30 -19.88
C GLY A 23 2.41 -5.33 -19.80
N THR A 24 1.79 -4.21 -19.44
CA THR A 24 0.33 -4.06 -19.34
C THR A 24 -0.13 -2.85 -20.13
N ASN A 25 -1.32 -2.96 -20.72
CA ASN A 25 -2.02 -1.88 -21.42
C ASN A 25 -3.26 -1.41 -20.65
N ASP A 26 -3.42 -1.83 -19.39
CA ASP A 26 -4.54 -1.40 -18.56
C ASP A 26 -4.39 0.09 -18.19
N PRO A 27 -5.33 0.95 -18.63
CA PRO A 27 -5.24 2.39 -18.38
C PRO A 27 -5.26 2.76 -16.89
N VAL A 28 -5.95 1.99 -16.04
CA VAL A 28 -6.05 2.25 -14.60
C VAL A 28 -4.72 1.99 -13.92
N ILE A 29 -4.08 0.87 -14.24
CA ILE A 29 -2.76 0.51 -13.70
C ILE A 29 -1.72 1.55 -14.16
N LEU A 30 -1.75 1.91 -15.44
CA LEU A 30 -0.80 2.87 -16.01
C LEU A 30 -0.96 4.26 -15.40
N ASP A 31 -2.19 4.74 -15.18
CA ASP A 31 -2.42 6.05 -14.56
C ASP A 31 -1.90 6.09 -13.13
N PHE A 32 -2.18 5.05 -12.33
CA PHE A 32 -1.68 4.94 -10.97
C PHE A 32 -0.16 5.08 -10.89
N PHE A 33 0.56 4.28 -11.68
CA PHE A 33 2.02 4.30 -11.67
C PHE A 33 2.61 5.58 -12.28
N LYS A 34 1.96 6.18 -13.30
CA LYS A 34 2.36 7.48 -13.85
C LYS A 34 2.33 8.57 -12.78
N ASN A 35 1.34 8.56 -11.89
CA ASN A 35 1.22 9.53 -10.81
C ASN A 35 2.11 9.21 -9.59
N CYS A 36 2.47 7.95 -9.37
CA CYS A 36 3.45 7.57 -8.33
C CYS A 36 4.91 7.85 -8.74
N LEU A 37 5.28 7.55 -9.99
CA LEU A 37 6.65 7.59 -10.49
C LEU A 37 7.02 8.94 -11.13
N ARG A 38 6.52 10.05 -10.57
CA ARG A 38 6.88 11.40 -11.03
C ARG A 38 8.27 11.80 -10.55
N TYR A 39 9.03 12.42 -11.44
CA TYR A 39 10.35 12.95 -11.10
C TYR A 39 10.28 14.07 -10.05
N SER A 40 9.33 15.00 -10.22
CA SER A 40 9.05 16.05 -9.24
C SER A 40 8.28 15.47 -8.04
N PRO A 41 8.78 15.63 -6.80
CA PRO A 41 8.13 15.06 -5.62
C PRO A 41 6.76 15.69 -5.33
N GLY A 42 6.55 16.97 -5.66
CA GLY A 42 5.28 17.66 -5.44
C GLY A 42 4.16 17.24 -6.39
N LEU A 43 4.48 16.53 -7.48
CA LEU A 43 3.51 16.01 -8.44
C LEU A 43 3.15 14.55 -8.17
N ARG A 44 3.80 13.90 -7.20
CA ARG A 44 3.50 12.51 -6.86
C ARG A 44 2.19 12.43 -6.10
N PHE A 45 1.51 11.29 -6.20
CA PHE A 45 0.43 10.99 -5.29
C PHE A 45 0.88 11.01 -3.84
N THR A 46 0.07 11.67 -3.01
CA THR A 46 0.10 11.47 -1.57
C THR A 46 -0.45 10.09 -1.24
N CYS A 47 -0.12 9.56 -0.05
CA CYS A 47 -0.61 8.25 0.38
C CYS A 47 -2.14 8.16 0.33
N PHE A 48 -2.83 9.23 0.71
CA PHE A 48 -4.29 9.28 0.71
C PHE A 48 -4.86 9.22 -0.71
N GLN A 49 -4.31 10.02 -1.64
CA GLN A 49 -4.72 9.98 -3.05
C GLN A 49 -4.46 8.60 -3.67
N ALA A 50 -3.32 7.98 -3.35
CA ALA A 50 -3.01 6.65 -3.83
C ALA A 50 -4.03 5.60 -3.34
N LEU A 51 -4.41 5.64 -2.06
CA LEU A 51 -5.39 4.71 -1.49
C LEU A 51 -6.80 4.90 -2.08
N GLN A 52 -7.16 6.11 -2.52
CA GLN A 52 -8.46 6.39 -3.15
C GLN A 52 -8.52 5.99 -4.63
N HIS A 53 -7.40 5.65 -5.25
CA HIS A 53 -7.32 5.34 -6.68
C HIS A 53 -8.06 4.03 -7.03
N GLU A 54 -8.66 3.97 -8.22
CA GLU A 54 -9.44 2.83 -8.75
C GLU A 54 -8.65 1.52 -8.80
N PHE A 55 -7.32 1.61 -8.87
CA PHE A 55 -6.40 0.46 -8.76
C PHE A 55 -6.69 -0.42 -7.52
N PHE A 56 -7.17 0.15 -6.43
CA PHE A 56 -7.51 -0.57 -5.20
C PHE A 56 -9.00 -0.92 -5.06
N ASP A 57 -9.83 -0.70 -6.09
CA ASP A 57 -11.27 -1.03 -6.04
C ASP A 57 -11.52 -2.51 -5.84
N GLU A 58 -10.68 -3.39 -6.40
CA GLU A 58 -10.80 -4.83 -6.16
C GLU A 58 -10.64 -5.20 -4.68
N VAL A 59 -9.74 -4.51 -3.98
CA VAL A 59 -9.52 -4.72 -2.55
C VAL A 59 -10.72 -4.20 -1.75
N ARG A 60 -11.32 -3.09 -2.18
CA ARG A 60 -12.54 -2.54 -1.59
C ARG A 60 -13.76 -3.44 -1.82
N ALA A 61 -13.89 -4.02 -3.00
CA ALA A 61 -14.96 -4.98 -3.29
C ALA A 61 -14.80 -6.27 -2.48
N LYS A 62 -13.56 -6.73 -2.28
CA LYS A 62 -13.22 -7.90 -1.48
C LYS A 62 -13.20 -7.65 0.03
N SER A 63 -13.37 -6.42 0.51
CA SER A 63 -13.44 -6.13 1.95
C SER A 63 -14.69 -6.68 2.64
N THR A 64 -15.54 -7.41 1.90
CA THR A 64 -16.63 -8.23 2.44
C THR A 64 -16.15 -9.65 2.82
N ASP A 65 -14.93 -10.04 2.43
CA ASP A 65 -14.32 -11.29 2.91
C ASP A 65 -13.61 -11.00 4.23
N ASP A 66 -14.35 -11.08 5.33
CA ASP A 66 -13.95 -10.83 6.73
C ASP A 66 -12.75 -11.67 7.23
N ARG A 67 -12.08 -12.42 6.36
CA ARG A 67 -10.99 -13.34 6.70
C ARG A 67 -9.66 -12.66 6.99
N LEU A 68 -9.48 -11.39 6.60
CA LEU A 68 -8.24 -10.64 6.85
C LEU A 68 -7.94 -10.44 8.35
N PHE A 69 -8.97 -10.55 9.20
CA PHE A 69 -8.85 -10.55 10.66
C PHE A 69 -9.32 -11.86 11.32
N GLN A 70 -9.58 -12.91 10.52
CA GLN A 70 -9.82 -14.25 11.07
C GLN A 70 -8.47 -14.93 11.29
N PHE A 71 -7.89 -14.65 12.45
CA PHE A 71 -6.80 -15.46 12.97
C PHE A 71 -7.26 -16.90 13.06
N ASN A 72 -6.41 -17.84 12.65
CA ASN A 72 -6.73 -19.25 12.83
C ASN A 72 -6.79 -19.57 14.33
N GLN A 73 -7.56 -20.60 14.71
CA GLN A 73 -7.77 -20.92 16.14
C GLN A 73 -6.44 -21.14 16.87
N THR A 74 -5.43 -21.66 16.17
CA THR A 74 -4.08 -21.86 16.68
C THR A 74 -3.33 -20.56 17.00
N GLU A 75 -3.44 -19.54 16.16
CA GLU A 75 -2.86 -18.20 16.38
C GLU A 75 -3.57 -17.49 17.53
N VAL A 76 -4.89 -17.65 17.64
CA VAL A 76 -5.67 -17.14 18.78
C VAL A 76 -5.21 -17.81 20.08
N ASP A 77 -5.02 -19.12 20.07
CA ASP A 77 -4.55 -19.89 21.23
C ASP A 77 -3.10 -19.53 21.61
N GLN A 78 -2.23 -19.28 20.63
CA GLN A 78 -0.86 -18.80 20.86
C GLN A 78 -0.84 -17.38 21.44
N ALA A 79 -1.68 -16.48 20.94
CA ALA A 79 -1.84 -15.14 21.51
C ALA A 79 -2.43 -15.16 22.94
N LEU A 80 -3.41 -16.04 23.20
CA LEU A 80 -3.94 -16.29 24.54
C LEU A 80 -2.89 -16.84 25.51
N THR A 81 -1.96 -17.66 25.01
CA THR A 81 -0.86 -18.21 25.80
C THR A 81 0.19 -17.14 26.11
N GLN A 82 0.47 -16.22 25.18
CA GLN A 82 1.44 -15.14 25.38
C GLN A 82 0.89 -13.97 26.22
N VAL A 83 -0.38 -13.59 26.05
CA VAL A 83 -1.03 -12.50 26.83
C VAL A 83 -1.62 -13.03 28.14
N GLY A 84 -1.69 -14.35 28.31
CA GLY A 84 -2.37 -15.01 29.42
C GLY A 84 -3.88 -14.81 29.36
N VAL A 85 -4.65 -15.84 29.74
CA VAL A 85 -6.13 -15.82 29.77
C VAL A 85 -6.66 -14.63 30.60
N ALA A 86 -5.89 -14.19 31.60
CA ALA A 86 -6.19 -13.04 32.44
C ALA A 86 -6.19 -11.69 31.68
N GLY A 87 -5.31 -11.51 30.69
CA GLY A 87 -5.23 -10.27 29.91
C GLY A 87 -6.41 -10.09 28.96
N VAL A 88 -6.84 -11.17 28.30
CA VAL A 88 -7.99 -11.14 27.38
C VAL A 88 -9.32 -10.96 28.12
N ASN A 89 -9.48 -11.56 29.31
CA ASN A 89 -10.68 -11.35 30.13
C ASN A 89 -10.79 -9.91 30.66
N LYS A 90 -9.67 -9.23 30.94
CA LYS A 90 -9.69 -7.79 31.28
C LYS A 90 -10.12 -6.91 30.10
N LEU A 91 -9.74 -7.27 28.88
CA LEU A 91 -10.15 -6.53 27.67
C LEU A 91 -11.63 -6.75 27.32
N LYS A 92 -12.15 -7.96 27.50
CA LYS A 92 -13.56 -8.29 27.27
C LYS A 92 -14.49 -7.69 28.33
N ASN A 93 -14.06 -7.66 29.59
CA ASN A 93 -14.89 -7.21 30.71
C ASN A 93 -14.59 -5.76 31.15
N GLY A 94 -13.64 -5.08 30.50
CA GLY A 94 -13.14 -3.76 30.88
C GLY A 94 -13.68 -2.59 30.05
N ARG A 95 -14.78 -2.75 29.32
CA ARG A 95 -15.49 -1.60 28.72
C ARG A 95 -16.37 -0.96 29.79
N VAL A 96 -15.84 0.08 30.44
CA VAL A 96 -16.64 1.20 30.95
C VAL A 96 -17.13 2.00 29.74
#